data_AF-A0A0C9TS96-F1
#
_entry.id   AF-A0A0C9TS96-F1
#
_cell.length_a   1.000
_cell.length_b   1.000
_cell.length_c   1.000
_cell.angle_alpha   90.00
_cell.angle_beta   90.00
_cell.angle_gamma   90.00
#
_symmetry.space_group_name_H-M   'P 1'
#
loop_
_entity.id
_entity.type
_entity.pdbx_description
1 polymer ?
#
loop_
_entity_poly.entity_id
_entity_poly.type
_entity_poly.pdbx_seq_one_letter_code
_entity_poly.pdbx_strand_id
1 'polypeptide(L)'
;MPTPASALMTEGRKFRFQTEVLSIRCDDVTSTWLVKVRDIGTGTEETLKYSRVVLCTGGCSTTSIPLSFSPEAAAKAEFRGPVFRTTQFASEAEKLLVRVNPAEHIEDSGADFIITVGSGKSAQDISGHLANKSIKTTVVFEQMDAFLADVTSPRFLSIISGHYTLRSRLERFHHTTWLGGKITRAIWSALAIARWMLSRFPRIHLFGIHTLFWGIRTNDEGVGSPDGFHALANAGKTNFESPTRVETFGDDGHSVVLNNGKP
;
A
#
# COMPACT_ATOMS: atom_id res chain seq x y z
N MET A 1 -35.92 20.78 11.88
CA MET A 1 -35.76 19.74 10.85
C MET A 1 -34.45 20.02 10.12
N PRO A 2 -33.46 19.12 10.15
CA PRO A 2 -32.20 19.34 9.44
C PRO A 2 -32.39 19.06 7.95
N THR A 3 -31.90 19.97 7.13
CA THR A 3 -31.87 19.91 5.67
C THR A 3 -31.02 18.72 5.21
N PRO A 4 -31.48 17.86 4.26
CA PRO A 4 -30.64 16.77 3.76
C PRO A 4 -29.43 17.33 3.00
N ALA A 5 -28.27 16.71 3.23
CA ALA A 5 -26.96 17.14 2.78
C ALA A 5 -26.96 17.50 1.29
N SER A 6 -26.63 18.76 1.03
CA SER A 6 -26.63 19.41 -0.28
C SER A 6 -25.71 18.71 -1.28
N ALA A 7 -26.26 18.38 -2.45
CA ALA A 7 -25.48 18.04 -3.63
C ALA A 7 -24.47 19.14 -3.94
N LEU A 8 -23.19 18.79 -4.00
CA LEU A 8 -22.14 19.70 -4.42
C LEU A 8 -22.26 19.87 -5.95
N MET A 9 -23.03 20.87 -6.38
CA MET A 9 -23.27 21.14 -7.81
C MET A 9 -22.11 21.95 -8.36
N THR A 10 -21.24 21.29 -9.11
CA THR A 10 -20.46 21.95 -10.16
C THR A 10 -21.25 21.77 -11.46
N GLU A 11 -21.42 22.83 -12.24
CA GLU A 11 -22.37 22.91 -13.36
C GLU A 11 -22.45 21.61 -14.20
N GLY A 12 -23.64 21.03 -14.27
CA GLY A 12 -23.94 19.83 -15.07
C GLY A 12 -23.65 18.47 -14.42
N ARG A 13 -23.08 18.42 -13.21
CA ARG A 13 -22.78 17.15 -12.51
C ARG A 13 -23.56 17.04 -11.20
N LYS A 14 -24.33 15.95 -11.05
CA LYS A 14 -25.07 15.64 -9.82
C LYS A 14 -24.37 14.51 -9.07
N PHE A 15 -23.82 14.84 -7.90
CA PHE A 15 -23.27 13.85 -6.98
C PHE A 15 -24.28 13.55 -5.88
N ARG A 16 -24.47 12.25 -5.59
CA ARG A 16 -25.23 11.77 -4.44
C ARG A 16 -24.25 11.13 -3.47
N PHE A 17 -24.04 11.78 -2.34
CA PHE A 17 -23.25 11.24 -1.24
C PHE A 17 -24.12 10.33 -0.37
N GLN A 18 -23.48 9.57 0.53
CA GLN A 18 -24.18 8.66 1.44
C GLN A 18 -25.11 7.67 0.70
N THR A 19 -24.74 7.28 -0.51
CA THR A 19 -25.50 6.36 -1.35
C THR A 19 -24.61 5.18 -1.72
N GLU A 20 -25.00 3.98 -1.32
CA GLU A 20 -24.31 2.73 -1.64
C GLU A 20 -24.93 2.08 -2.88
N VAL A 21 -24.09 1.64 -3.83
CA VAL A 21 -24.56 0.87 -4.99
C VAL A 21 -24.60 -0.60 -4.61
N LEU A 22 -25.80 -1.20 -4.62
CA LEU A 22 -26.02 -2.58 -4.20
C LEU A 22 -25.87 -3.57 -5.36
N SER A 23 -26.38 -3.22 -6.53
CA SER A 23 -26.34 -4.10 -7.71
C SER A 23 -26.43 -3.29 -8.99
N ILE A 24 -25.70 -3.74 -10.01
CA ILE A 24 -25.74 -3.19 -11.36
C ILE A 24 -26.11 -4.34 -12.30
N ARG A 25 -27.17 -4.18 -13.08
CA ARG A 25 -27.60 -5.16 -14.09
C ARG A 25 -28.01 -4.45 -15.37
N CYS A 26 -27.73 -5.08 -16.51
CA CYS A 26 -28.27 -4.64 -17.80
C CYS A 26 -29.63 -5.30 -18.00
N ASP A 27 -30.63 -4.51 -18.41
CA ASP A 27 -31.90 -5.04 -18.90
C ASP A 27 -31.79 -5.28 -20.40
N ASP A 28 -31.83 -6.55 -20.81
CA ASP A 28 -31.65 -6.96 -22.20
C ASP A 28 -32.75 -6.46 -23.12
N VAL A 29 -33.96 -6.23 -22.60
CA VAL A 29 -35.11 -5.77 -23.42
C VAL A 29 -34.96 -4.30 -23.78
N THR A 30 -34.60 -3.48 -22.80
CA THR A 30 -34.51 -2.02 -22.99
C THR A 30 -33.10 -1.54 -23.32
N SER A 31 -32.09 -2.42 -23.22
CA SER A 31 -30.67 -2.07 -23.29
C SER A 31 -30.30 -0.94 -22.31
N THR A 32 -30.94 -0.91 -21.14
CA THR A 32 -30.68 0.08 -20.09
C THR A 32 -30.05 -0.57 -18.86
N TRP A 33 -29.15 0.17 -18.21
CA TRP A 33 -28.55 -0.25 -16.95
C TRP A 33 -29.48 0.11 -15.80
N LEU A 34 -29.85 -0.89 -15.01
CA LEU A 34 -30.58 -0.77 -13.77
C LEU A 34 -29.58 -0.81 -12.61
N VAL A 35 -29.47 0.30 -11.90
CA VAL A 35 -28.56 0.46 -10.75
C VAL A 35 -29.40 0.56 -9.49
N LYS A 36 -29.36 -0.49 -8.66
CA LYS A 36 -30.01 -0.47 -7.35
C LYS A 36 -29.10 0.23 -6.36
N VAL A 37 -29.62 1.25 -5.70
CA VAL A 37 -28.88 2.04 -4.71
C VAL A 37 -29.61 2.05 -3.37
N ARG A 38 -28.87 2.29 -2.30
CA ARG A 38 -29.38 2.47 -0.94
C ARG A 38 -28.85 3.78 -0.37
N ASP A 39 -29.74 4.61 0.15
CA ASP A 39 -29.35 5.75 0.98
C ASP A 39 -28.92 5.24 2.37
N ILE A 40 -27.69 5.56 2.79
CA ILE A 40 -27.08 5.04 4.02
C ILE A 40 -27.76 5.63 5.26
N GLY A 41 -28.23 6.88 5.20
CA GLY A 41 -28.84 7.55 6.36
C GLY A 41 -30.25 7.05 6.67
N THR A 42 -31.04 6.77 5.63
CA THR A 42 -32.45 6.37 5.72
C THR A 42 -32.68 4.87 5.53
N GLY A 43 -31.72 4.16 4.94
CA GLY A 43 -31.85 2.76 4.53
C GLY A 43 -32.78 2.53 3.33
N THR A 44 -33.30 3.60 2.72
CA THR A 44 -34.23 3.50 1.59
C THR A 44 -33.52 3.01 0.32
N GLU A 45 -34.17 2.11 -0.40
CA GLU A 45 -33.64 1.54 -1.64
C GLU A 45 -34.43 2.04 -2.85
N GLU A 46 -33.73 2.39 -3.93
CA GLU A 46 -34.34 2.75 -5.21
C GLU A 46 -33.57 2.14 -6.38
N THR A 47 -34.22 2.06 -7.54
CA THR A 47 -33.58 1.59 -8.78
C THR A 47 -33.53 2.73 -9.78
N LEU A 48 -32.31 3.12 -10.13
CA LEU A 48 -32.01 4.16 -11.10
C LEU A 48 -31.75 3.55 -12.47
N LYS A 49 -32.14 4.25 -13.53
CA LYS A 49 -31.95 3.81 -14.91
C LYS A 49 -30.94 4.69 -15.62
N TYR A 50 -29.98 4.07 -16.30
CA TYR A 50 -28.93 4.76 -17.05
C TYR A 50 -28.70 4.13 -18.42
N SER A 51 -28.31 4.94 -19.39
CA SER A 51 -27.87 4.43 -20.70
C SER A 51 -26.45 3.87 -20.66
N ARG A 52 -25.61 4.32 -19.72
CA ARG A 52 -24.23 3.89 -19.54
C ARG A 52 -23.86 3.92 -18.06
N VAL A 53 -22.95 3.04 -17.66
CA VAL A 53 -22.36 3.01 -16.32
C VAL A 53 -20.84 3.08 -16.44
N VAL A 54 -20.23 3.95 -15.65
CA VAL A 54 -18.77 4.05 -15.51
C VAL A 54 -18.43 3.69 -14.08
N LEU A 55 -17.65 2.63 -13.88
CA LEU A 55 -17.28 2.14 -12.56
C LEU A 55 -15.97 2.78 -12.11
N CYS A 56 -16.03 3.59 -11.04
CA CYS A 56 -14.89 4.30 -10.46
C CYS A 56 -14.71 3.98 -8.96
N THR A 57 -14.98 2.74 -8.54
CA THR A 57 -14.95 2.32 -7.12
C THR A 57 -13.56 2.16 -6.52
N GLY A 58 -12.50 2.35 -7.32
CA GLY A 58 -11.11 2.08 -6.93
C GLY A 58 -10.79 0.59 -6.84
N GLY A 59 -9.53 0.27 -6.53
CA GLY A 59 -9.01 -1.11 -6.43
C GLY A 59 -8.28 -1.43 -5.12
N CYS A 60 -8.30 -0.51 -4.15
CA CYS A 60 -7.63 -0.63 -2.84
C CYS A 60 -8.59 -0.43 -1.66
N SER A 61 -9.90 -0.53 -1.89
CA SER A 61 -10.95 -0.24 -0.90
C SER A 61 -11.28 -1.43 0.00
N THR A 62 -11.08 -2.66 -0.48
CA THR A 62 -11.27 -3.87 0.32
C THR A 62 -9.93 -4.36 0.84
N THR A 63 -9.77 -4.27 2.16
CA THR A 63 -8.59 -4.73 2.88
C THR A 63 -8.62 -6.24 3.07
N SER A 64 -7.50 -6.91 2.80
CA SER A 64 -7.28 -8.31 3.15
C SER A 64 -6.33 -8.37 4.35
N ILE A 65 -6.75 -9.01 5.45
CA ILE A 65 -5.84 -9.42 6.53
C ILE A 65 -5.85 -10.96 6.57
N PRO A 66 -4.68 -11.60 6.65
CA PRO A 66 -4.61 -13.02 7.00
C PRO A 66 -5.31 -13.30 8.34
N LEU A 67 -6.13 -14.35 8.42
CA LEU A 67 -6.89 -14.67 9.64
C LEU A 67 -6.00 -14.80 10.89
N SER A 68 -4.75 -15.21 10.74
CA SER A 68 -3.79 -15.32 11.84
C SER A 68 -3.38 -13.98 12.46
N PHE A 69 -3.69 -12.84 11.80
CA PHE A 69 -3.42 -11.47 12.24
C PHE A 69 -4.66 -10.63 12.47
N SER A 70 -5.82 -11.28 12.53
CA SER A 70 -7.04 -10.54 12.80
C SER A 70 -7.07 -10.05 14.26
N PRO A 71 -7.84 -9.00 14.58
CA PRO A 71 -8.06 -8.59 15.96
C PRO A 71 -8.56 -9.73 16.85
N GLU A 72 -9.32 -10.67 16.30
CA GLU A 72 -9.79 -11.87 17.00
C GLU A 72 -8.64 -12.83 17.33
N ALA A 73 -7.66 -12.99 16.42
CA ALA A 73 -6.46 -13.77 16.68
C ALA A 73 -5.59 -13.13 17.77
N ALA A 74 -5.46 -11.80 17.75
CA ALA A 74 -4.77 -11.05 18.80
C ALA A 74 -5.44 -11.24 20.17
N ALA A 75 -6.76 -11.15 20.22
CA ALA A 75 -7.54 -11.38 21.42
C ALA A 75 -7.41 -12.82 21.94
N LYS A 76 -7.41 -13.81 21.04
CA LYS A 76 -7.23 -15.23 21.40
C LYS A 76 -5.84 -15.51 21.98
N ALA A 77 -4.82 -14.80 21.52
CA ALA A 77 -3.46 -14.89 22.03
C ALA A 77 -3.20 -13.97 23.25
N GLU A 78 -4.24 -13.33 23.78
CA GLU A 78 -4.15 -12.37 24.89
C GLU A 78 -3.15 -11.23 24.64
N PHE A 79 -2.95 -10.86 23.37
CA PHE A 79 -2.03 -9.80 22.97
C PHE A 79 -2.48 -8.44 23.53
N ARG A 80 -1.61 -7.79 24.31
CA ARG A 80 -1.95 -6.58 25.07
C ARG A 80 -1.69 -5.27 24.32
N GLY A 81 -0.94 -5.35 23.21
CA GLY A 81 -0.63 -4.21 22.36
C GLY A 81 -1.81 -3.83 21.46
N PRO A 82 -1.88 -2.56 21.01
CA PRO A 82 -2.87 -2.17 20.01
C PRO A 82 -2.57 -2.84 18.66
N VAL A 83 -3.60 -3.37 18.00
CA VAL A 83 -3.52 -3.96 16.66
C VAL A 83 -4.58 -3.31 15.78
N PHE A 84 -4.16 -2.66 14.71
CA PHE A 84 -5.07 -2.00 13.78
C PHE A 84 -4.49 -1.92 12.37
N ARG A 85 -5.36 -1.67 11.38
CA ARG A 85 -4.97 -1.56 9.96
C ARG A 85 -4.33 -0.22 9.67
N THR A 86 -3.49 -0.17 8.63
CA THR A 86 -2.94 1.09 8.11
C THR A 86 -4.03 2.10 7.72
N THR A 87 -5.21 1.64 7.28
CA THR A 87 -6.38 2.49 6.99
C THR A 87 -6.96 3.18 8.22
N GLN A 88 -6.67 2.67 9.42
CA GLN A 88 -7.09 3.23 10.71
C GLN A 88 -5.98 4.05 11.38
N PHE A 89 -4.78 4.10 10.78
CA PHE A 89 -3.63 4.78 11.39
C PHE A 89 -3.93 6.24 11.71
N ALA A 90 -4.59 6.97 10.82
CA ALA A 90 -4.90 8.39 11.06
C ALA A 90 -5.74 8.61 12.33
N SER A 91 -6.71 7.73 12.61
CA SER A 91 -7.56 7.85 13.81
C SER A 91 -6.90 7.32 15.09
N GLU A 92 -5.89 6.45 14.95
CA GLU A 92 -5.20 5.81 16.08
C GLU A 92 -3.84 6.45 16.40
N ALA A 93 -3.28 7.25 15.50
CA ALA A 93 -1.93 7.80 15.60
C ALA A 93 -1.73 8.60 16.89
N GLU A 94 -2.66 9.50 17.25
CA GLU A 94 -2.54 10.30 18.48
C GLU A 94 -2.59 9.43 19.74
N LYS A 95 -3.51 8.45 19.79
CA LYS A 95 -3.61 7.53 20.94
C LYS A 95 -2.35 6.69 21.09
N LEU A 96 -1.78 6.26 19.97
CA LEU A 96 -0.55 5.50 19.94
C LEU A 96 0.64 6.35 20.40
N LEU A 97 0.72 7.62 19.98
CA LEU A 97 1.77 8.55 20.38
C LEU A 97 1.75 8.88 21.88
N VAL A 98 0.57 8.88 22.51
CA VAL A 98 0.44 9.08 23.96
C VAL A 98 0.88 7.84 24.74
N ARG A 99 0.73 6.65 24.16
CA ARG A 99 1.01 5.37 24.83
C ARG A 99 2.47 4.92 24.70
N VAL A 100 3.14 5.30 23.63
CA VAL A 100 4.49 4.84 23.28
C VAL A 100 5.52 5.85 23.79
N ASN A 101 6.46 5.38 24.60
CA ASN A 101 7.59 6.22 25.01
C ASN A 101 8.53 6.46 23.81
N PRO A 102 8.82 7.73 23.44
CA PRO A 102 9.76 8.03 22.38
C PRO A 102 11.18 7.59 22.78
N ALA A 103 11.93 7.09 21.79
CA ALA A 103 13.31 6.66 21.92
C ALA A 103 14.18 7.54 21.01
N GLU A 104 15.25 8.12 21.54
CA GLU A 104 16.21 8.83 20.69
C GLU A 104 17.03 7.82 19.88
N HIS A 105 17.28 6.62 20.43
CA HIS A 105 18.04 5.57 19.78
C HIS A 105 17.36 4.20 19.86
N ILE A 106 17.57 3.38 18.84
CA ILE A 106 16.99 2.03 18.74
C ILE A 106 17.49 1.10 19.86
N GLU A 107 18.67 1.37 20.43
CA GLU A 107 19.28 0.57 21.49
C GLU A 107 18.71 0.87 22.89
N ASP A 108 17.82 1.87 23.01
CA ASP A 108 17.19 2.24 24.26
C ASP A 108 16.31 1.09 24.77
N SER A 109 16.81 0.38 25.79
CA SER A 109 16.31 -0.92 26.24
C SER A 109 14.94 -0.85 26.94
N GLY A 110 14.44 0.35 27.20
CA GLY A 110 13.13 0.62 27.82
C GLY A 110 12.10 1.26 26.90
N ALA A 111 12.43 1.46 25.62
CA ALA A 111 11.51 2.06 24.67
C ALA A 111 10.48 1.07 24.13
N ASP A 112 9.23 1.52 24.08
CA ASP A 112 8.19 0.83 23.34
C ASP A 112 8.54 0.80 21.84
N PHE A 113 8.20 -0.29 21.16
CA PHE A 113 8.46 -0.44 19.74
C PHE A 113 7.19 -0.80 18.98
N ILE A 114 7.12 -0.36 17.73
CA ILE A 114 6.00 -0.61 16.83
C ILE A 114 6.46 -1.50 15.69
N ILE A 115 5.72 -2.59 15.50
CA ILE A 115 5.91 -3.46 14.35
C ILE A 115 4.96 -3.03 13.24
N THR A 116 5.51 -2.73 12.06
CA THR A 116 4.74 -2.51 10.84
C THR A 116 4.88 -3.73 9.94
N VAL A 117 3.75 -4.34 9.54
CA VAL A 117 3.76 -5.56 8.73
C VAL A 117 3.50 -5.23 7.26
N GLY A 118 4.41 -5.69 6.39
CA GLY A 118 4.38 -5.46 4.95
C GLY A 118 5.40 -4.40 4.49
N SER A 119 5.64 -4.36 3.18
CA SER A 119 6.66 -3.50 2.56
C SER A 119 6.12 -2.44 1.61
N GLY A 120 4.81 -2.41 1.37
CA GLY A 120 4.19 -1.46 0.44
C GLY A 120 4.20 -0.03 0.97
N LYS A 121 3.82 0.93 0.11
CA LYS A 121 3.86 2.38 0.42
C LYS A 121 3.24 2.76 1.77
N SER A 122 2.09 2.19 2.13
CA SER A 122 1.45 2.48 3.42
C SER A 122 2.31 2.08 4.62
N ALA A 123 3.02 0.96 4.56
CA ALA A 123 3.94 0.55 5.61
C ALA A 123 5.12 1.52 5.68
N GLN A 124 5.70 1.86 4.53
CA GLN A 124 6.82 2.79 4.42
C GLN A 124 6.48 4.18 4.99
N ASP A 125 5.30 4.71 4.64
CA ASP A 125 4.83 6.03 5.11
C ASP A 125 4.57 6.07 6.61
N ILE A 126 3.93 5.02 7.14
CA ILE A 126 3.66 4.92 8.58
C ILE A 126 4.96 4.79 9.36
N SER A 127 5.86 3.90 8.93
CA SER A 127 7.16 3.74 9.60
C SER A 127 8.01 5.01 9.49
N GLY A 128 8.01 5.69 8.34
CA GLY A 128 8.66 6.98 8.20
C GLY A 128 8.08 8.04 9.13
N HIS A 129 6.75 8.12 9.23
CA HIS A 129 6.07 9.05 10.15
C HIS A 129 6.44 8.78 11.62
N LEU A 130 6.46 7.51 12.04
CA LEU A 130 6.81 7.10 13.40
C LEU A 130 8.28 7.38 13.71
N ALA A 131 9.19 7.03 12.79
CA ALA A 131 10.62 7.30 12.95
C ALA A 131 10.94 8.79 13.02
N ASN A 132 10.22 9.64 12.28
CA ASN A 132 10.33 11.10 12.38
C ASN A 132 9.86 11.66 13.74
N LYS A 133 9.01 10.92 14.46
CA LYS A 133 8.58 11.22 15.82
C LYS A 133 9.43 10.52 16.89
N SER A 134 10.61 10.02 16.50
CA SER A 134 11.52 9.30 17.39
C SER A 134 10.85 8.09 18.05
N ILE A 135 9.99 7.38 17.30
CA ILE A 135 9.44 6.10 17.75
C ILE A 135 10.19 4.98 17.06
N LYS A 136 10.67 4.03 17.88
CA LYS A 136 11.31 2.82 17.41
C LYS A 136 10.31 1.99 16.60
N THR A 137 10.63 1.80 15.32
CA THR A 137 9.78 1.05 14.40
C THR A 137 10.57 -0.03 13.70
N THR A 138 10.00 -1.23 13.65
CA THR A 138 10.53 -2.37 12.91
C THR A 138 9.54 -2.73 11.82
N VAL A 139 10.00 -2.77 10.58
CA VAL A 139 9.19 -3.19 9.43
C VAL A 139 9.51 -4.64 9.09
N VAL A 140 8.47 -5.47 9.06
CA VAL A 140 8.59 -6.91 8.81
C VAL A 140 7.99 -7.24 7.45
N PHE A 141 8.79 -7.84 6.58
CA PHE A 141 8.33 -8.21 5.24
C PHE A 141 9.12 -9.35 4.60
N GLU A 142 8.43 -10.14 3.78
CA GLU A 142 9.03 -11.22 2.99
C GLU A 142 9.83 -10.67 1.81
N GLN A 143 9.25 -9.69 1.13
CA GLN A 143 9.81 -9.05 -0.06
C GLN A 143 9.65 -7.54 0.03
N MET A 144 10.69 -6.78 -0.33
CA MET A 144 10.63 -5.32 -0.33
C MET A 144 9.90 -4.83 -1.57
N ASP A 145 9.07 -3.80 -1.41
CA ASP A 145 8.40 -3.19 -2.55
C ASP A 145 9.40 -2.46 -3.45
N ALA A 146 9.13 -2.50 -4.74
CA ALA A 146 9.98 -1.86 -5.73
C ALA A 146 9.62 -0.38 -5.81
N PHE A 147 10.64 0.47 -5.82
CA PHE A 147 10.43 1.91 -5.96
C PHE A 147 11.22 2.47 -7.14
N LEU A 148 10.68 3.51 -7.75
CA LEU A 148 11.35 4.37 -8.70
C LEU A 148 11.60 5.72 -8.01
N ALA A 149 12.80 6.24 -8.19
CA ALA A 149 13.14 7.61 -7.82
C ALA A 149 13.53 8.34 -9.10
N ASP A 150 12.89 9.50 -9.32
CA ASP A 150 13.11 10.48 -10.40
C ASP A 150 13.67 9.91 -11.70
N VAL A 151 12.80 9.57 -12.66
CA VAL A 151 13.25 9.05 -13.95
C VAL A 151 13.42 10.19 -14.95
N THR A 152 14.68 10.50 -15.26
CA THR A 152 15.09 11.56 -16.18
C THR A 152 14.66 11.37 -17.65
N SER A 153 14.06 10.23 -18.03
CA SER A 153 13.51 10.01 -19.38
C SER A 153 12.23 9.18 -19.39
N PRO A 154 11.04 9.81 -19.23
CA PRO A 154 9.76 9.11 -19.23
C PRO A 154 9.43 8.46 -20.59
N ARG A 155 9.96 9.01 -21.69
CA ARG A 155 9.72 8.50 -23.05
C ARG A 155 10.40 7.15 -23.30
N PHE A 156 11.62 6.97 -22.80
CA PHE A 156 12.32 5.69 -22.94
C PHE A 156 11.65 4.62 -22.07
N LEU A 157 11.28 4.96 -20.83
CA LEU A 157 10.52 4.06 -19.96
C LEU A 157 9.19 3.64 -20.56
N SER A 158 8.50 4.54 -21.27
CA SER A 158 7.23 4.20 -21.94
C SER A 158 7.39 3.10 -22.99
N ILE A 159 8.53 3.00 -23.68
CA ILE A 159 8.78 1.96 -24.68
C ILE A 159 9.02 0.60 -24.00
N ILE A 160 9.72 0.61 -22.86
CA ILE A 160 10.11 -0.62 -22.15
C ILE A 160 9.10 -1.07 -21.08
N SER A 161 8.13 -0.24 -20.69
CA SER A 161 7.14 -0.56 -19.63
C SER A 161 6.03 -1.51 -20.07
N GLY A 162 5.91 -1.77 -21.37
CA GLY A 162 4.87 -2.64 -21.90
C GLY A 162 3.49 -1.99 -21.80
N HIS A 163 2.71 -2.12 -22.85
CA HIS A 163 1.33 -1.64 -22.87
C HIS A 163 0.48 -2.70 -23.55
N TYR A 164 -0.79 -2.82 -23.17
CA TYR A 164 -1.68 -3.84 -23.74
C TYR A 164 -1.80 -3.70 -25.28
N THR A 165 -1.60 -2.48 -25.80
CA THR A 165 -1.38 -2.21 -27.23
C THR A 165 0.06 -1.77 -27.48
N LEU A 166 0.81 -2.54 -28.28
CA LEU A 166 2.14 -2.18 -28.76
C LEU A 166 2.02 -1.43 -30.10
N ARG A 167 2.14 -0.10 -30.07
CA ARG A 167 1.88 0.80 -31.21
C ARG A 167 3.12 1.00 -32.09
N SER A 168 4.31 0.90 -31.54
CA SER A 168 5.56 1.09 -32.30
C SER A 168 6.25 -0.22 -32.70
N ARG A 169 7.12 -0.17 -33.71
CA ARG A 169 7.99 -1.31 -34.08
C ARG A 169 8.99 -1.63 -32.96
N LEU A 170 9.44 -0.60 -32.26
CA LEU A 170 10.40 -0.71 -31.17
C LEU A 170 9.76 -1.36 -29.93
N GLU A 171 8.54 -0.96 -29.56
CA GLU A 171 7.75 -1.64 -28.52
C GLU A 171 7.55 -3.12 -28.87
N ARG A 172 7.13 -3.42 -30.12
CA ARG A 172 6.98 -4.81 -30.57
C ARG A 172 8.28 -5.59 -30.47
N PHE A 173 9.39 -5.03 -30.94
CA PHE A 173 10.70 -5.66 -30.78
C PHE A 173 11.00 -6.00 -29.32
N HIS A 174 10.85 -5.04 -28.41
CA HIS A 174 11.15 -5.19 -26.99
C HIS A 174 10.24 -6.16 -26.23
N HIS A 175 8.99 -6.34 -26.66
CA HIS A 175 7.99 -7.12 -25.92
C HIS A 175 7.56 -8.43 -26.59
N THR A 176 7.77 -8.58 -27.89
CA THR A 176 7.37 -9.81 -28.63
C THR A 176 8.54 -10.69 -29.07
N THR A 177 9.77 -10.16 -29.09
CA THR A 177 10.95 -10.96 -29.46
C THR A 177 11.68 -11.47 -28.22
N TRP A 178 12.35 -12.62 -28.36
CA TRP A 178 13.16 -13.18 -27.28
C TRP A 178 14.31 -12.25 -26.86
N LEU A 179 15.01 -11.67 -27.84
CA LEU A 179 16.14 -10.77 -27.60
C LEU A 179 15.67 -9.46 -26.96
N GLY A 180 14.64 -8.83 -27.53
CA GLY A 180 14.05 -7.61 -26.98
C GLY A 180 13.56 -7.81 -25.55
N GLY A 181 12.88 -8.92 -25.26
CA GLY A 181 12.43 -9.23 -23.91
C GLY A 181 13.57 -9.41 -22.90
N LYS A 182 14.72 -9.97 -23.33
CA LYS A 182 15.92 -10.04 -22.49
C LYS A 182 16.48 -8.65 -22.19
N ILE A 183 16.58 -7.79 -23.20
CA ILE A 183 17.05 -6.40 -23.04
C ILE A 183 16.12 -5.65 -22.08
N THR A 184 14.81 -5.74 -22.28
CA THR A 184 13.80 -5.11 -21.42
C THR A 184 13.96 -5.52 -19.97
N ARG A 185 14.01 -6.83 -19.68
CA ARG A 185 14.21 -7.34 -18.31
C ARG A 185 15.55 -6.90 -17.71
N ALA A 186 16.62 -6.88 -18.50
CA ALA A 186 17.93 -6.42 -18.05
C ALA A 186 17.91 -4.93 -17.66
N ILE A 187 17.27 -4.08 -18.46
CA ILE A 187 17.11 -2.64 -18.15
C ILE A 187 16.30 -2.46 -16.87
N TRP A 188 15.16 -3.12 -16.72
CA TRP A 188 14.36 -3.02 -15.50
C TRP A 188 15.10 -3.52 -14.25
N SER A 189 15.88 -4.60 -14.38
CA SER A 189 16.73 -5.09 -13.30
C SER A 189 17.84 -4.10 -12.96
N ALA A 190 18.48 -3.50 -13.98
CA ALA A 190 19.52 -2.50 -13.79
C ALA A 190 18.97 -1.23 -13.12
N LEU A 191 17.76 -0.78 -13.48
CA LEU A 191 17.09 0.37 -12.85
C LEU A 191 16.79 0.10 -11.37
N ALA A 192 16.26 -1.08 -11.05
CA ALA A 192 16.02 -1.48 -9.66
C ALA A 192 17.32 -1.46 -8.85
N ILE A 193 18.37 -2.09 -9.36
CA ILE A 193 19.68 -2.16 -8.69
C ILE A 193 20.31 -0.78 -8.54
N ALA A 194 20.35 0.02 -9.60
CA ALA A 194 21.02 1.33 -9.61
C ALA A 194 20.40 2.28 -8.59
N ARG A 195 19.07 2.30 -8.46
CA ARG A 195 18.39 3.15 -7.48
C ARG A 195 18.62 2.69 -6.06
N TRP A 196 18.65 1.39 -5.86
CA TRP A 196 18.95 0.84 -4.56
C TRP A 196 20.38 1.21 -4.12
N MET A 197 21.37 1.12 -5.02
CA MET A 197 22.74 1.61 -4.76
C MET A 197 22.79 3.10 -4.41
N LEU A 198 22.01 3.93 -5.10
CA LEU A 198 21.95 5.38 -4.86
C LEU A 198 21.24 5.73 -3.54
N SER A 199 20.23 4.95 -3.17
CA SER A 199 19.49 5.12 -1.93
C SER A 199 20.29 4.71 -0.69
N ARG A 200 21.52 4.18 -0.81
CA ARG A 200 22.39 3.73 0.29
C ARG A 200 21.75 2.74 1.29
N PHE A 201 20.66 2.10 0.90
CA PHE A 201 19.92 1.14 1.72
C PHE A 201 20.83 -0.03 2.16
N PRO A 202 20.59 -0.69 3.31
CA PRO A 202 21.44 -1.79 3.82
C PRO A 202 21.47 -3.02 2.91
N ARG A 203 22.66 -3.43 2.40
CA ARG A 203 22.87 -4.39 1.25
C ARG A 203 22.16 -5.73 1.37
N ILE A 204 21.74 -6.06 2.58
CA ILE A 204 21.20 -7.35 2.99
C ILE A 204 19.80 -7.59 2.35
N HIS A 205 19.08 -6.56 1.94
CA HIS A 205 17.70 -6.67 1.44
C HIS A 205 17.54 -6.71 -0.08
N LEU A 206 18.64 -6.77 -0.85
CA LEU A 206 18.63 -6.73 -2.31
C LEU A 206 18.04 -7.97 -2.99
N PHE A 207 18.07 -9.12 -2.33
CA PHE A 207 17.68 -10.41 -2.94
C PHE A 207 16.18 -10.71 -2.90
N GLY A 208 15.36 -9.82 -2.31
CA GLY A 208 13.93 -10.01 -2.12
C GLY A 208 13.07 -8.87 -2.67
N ILE A 209 13.54 -8.08 -3.64
CA ILE A 209 12.79 -6.95 -4.17
C ILE A 209 11.80 -7.43 -5.24
N HIS A 210 10.57 -6.93 -5.20
CA HIS A 210 9.63 -7.15 -6.30
C HIS A 210 10.19 -6.63 -7.63
N THR A 211 9.93 -7.36 -8.69
CA THR A 211 10.37 -6.93 -10.02
C THR A 211 9.59 -5.69 -10.48
N LEU A 212 10.30 -4.60 -10.78
CA LEU A 212 9.72 -3.38 -11.35
C LEU A 212 8.93 -3.63 -12.64
N PHE A 213 9.29 -4.67 -13.40
CA PHE A 213 8.66 -4.97 -14.69
C PHE A 213 7.26 -5.57 -14.54
N TRP A 214 7.04 -6.42 -13.54
CA TRP A 214 5.73 -7.03 -13.26
C TRP A 214 4.97 -6.32 -12.14
N GLY A 215 5.58 -5.31 -11.52
CA GLY A 215 4.96 -4.48 -10.51
C GLY A 215 3.81 -3.66 -11.10
N ILE A 216 2.59 -3.95 -10.69
CA ILE A 216 1.41 -3.12 -10.99
C ILE A 216 1.32 -1.88 -10.08
N ARG A 217 2.15 -1.84 -9.03
CA ARG A 217 2.24 -0.77 -8.04
C ARG A 217 3.72 -0.54 -7.79
N THR A 218 4.28 0.43 -8.49
CA THR A 218 5.65 0.88 -8.25
C THR A 218 5.57 2.17 -7.46
N ASN A 219 6.24 2.22 -6.32
CA ASN A 219 6.24 3.44 -5.52
C ASN A 219 7.06 4.50 -6.24
N ASP A 220 6.51 5.70 -6.35
CA ASP A 220 7.25 6.89 -6.76
C ASP A 220 7.70 7.62 -5.49
N GLU A 221 9.00 7.55 -5.22
CA GLU A 221 9.62 8.23 -4.09
C GLU A 221 9.98 9.69 -4.42
N GLY A 222 9.84 10.10 -5.69
CA GLY A 222 10.18 11.43 -6.14
C GLY A 222 11.64 11.81 -5.84
N VAL A 223 11.84 13.03 -5.36
CA VAL A 223 13.14 13.52 -4.90
C VAL A 223 13.34 13.09 -3.45
N GLY A 224 14.44 12.39 -3.17
CA GLY A 224 14.75 11.93 -1.82
C GLY A 224 14.82 13.08 -0.81
N SER A 225 14.15 12.90 0.33
CA SER A 225 14.16 13.81 1.47
C SER A 225 14.95 13.21 2.63
N PRO A 226 15.65 14.02 3.47
CA PRO A 226 16.27 13.54 4.71
C PRO A 226 15.29 12.86 5.67
N ASP A 227 14.01 13.29 5.62
CA ASP A 227 12.93 12.76 6.46
C ASP A 227 12.13 11.65 5.75
N GLY A 228 12.58 11.24 4.56
CA GLY A 228 11.96 10.16 3.79
C GLY A 228 12.32 8.79 4.35
N PHE A 229 11.44 7.80 4.13
CA PHE A 229 11.58 6.44 4.66
C PHE A 229 12.96 5.83 4.40
N HIS A 230 13.48 5.93 3.17
CA HIS A 230 14.80 5.41 2.81
C HIS A 230 15.96 6.13 3.51
N ALA A 231 15.84 7.43 3.76
CA ALA A 231 16.87 8.19 4.49
C ALA A 231 16.86 7.81 5.98
N LEU A 232 15.68 7.67 6.57
CA LEU A 232 15.49 7.23 7.95
C LEU A 232 15.98 5.80 8.19
N ALA A 233 15.71 4.92 7.23
CA ALA A 233 16.25 3.56 7.18
C ALA A 233 17.79 3.56 7.22
N ASN A 234 18.44 4.37 6.38
CA ASN A 234 19.90 4.48 6.35
C ASN A 234 20.48 5.10 7.63
N ALA A 235 19.75 6.03 8.23
CA ALA A 235 20.12 6.63 9.50
C ALA A 235 19.94 5.67 10.69
N GLY A 236 19.46 4.44 10.45
CA GLY A 236 19.20 3.46 11.50
C GLY A 236 18.05 3.87 12.42
N LYS A 237 17.10 4.69 11.94
CA LYS A 237 15.88 5.06 12.69
C LYS A 237 14.73 4.08 12.48
N THR A 238 14.82 3.23 11.46
CA THR A 238 13.87 2.17 11.15
C THR A 238 14.61 0.85 11.01
N ASN A 239 14.16 -0.17 11.74
CA ASN A 239 14.69 -1.53 11.65
C ASN A 239 13.93 -2.34 10.59
N PHE A 240 14.61 -3.35 10.04
CA PHE A 240 14.03 -4.29 9.11
C PHE A 240 14.26 -5.72 9.55
N GLU A 241 13.18 -6.49 9.59
CA GLU A 241 13.24 -7.94 9.68
C GLU A 241 12.77 -8.49 8.33
N SER A 242 13.71 -9.01 7.54
CA SER A 242 13.49 -9.51 6.20
C SER A 242 14.64 -10.41 5.73
N PRO A 243 14.39 -11.45 4.91
CA PRO A 243 13.09 -11.91 4.44
C PRO A 243 12.39 -12.74 5.53
N THR A 244 11.26 -12.24 6.04
CA THR A 244 10.49 -12.96 7.06
C THR A 244 9.04 -12.49 7.04
N ARG A 245 8.15 -13.35 7.51
CA ARG A 245 6.73 -13.06 7.64
C ARG A 245 6.36 -13.15 9.10
N VAL A 246 5.51 -12.25 9.58
CA VAL A 246 4.81 -12.54 10.81
C VAL A 246 3.87 -13.72 10.53
N GLU A 247 3.84 -14.76 11.38
CA GLU A 247 2.87 -15.87 11.28
C GLU A 247 1.72 -15.79 12.28
N THR A 248 2.01 -15.49 13.56
CA THR A 248 1.02 -15.45 14.65
C THR A 248 1.43 -14.47 15.75
N PHE A 249 0.57 -14.28 16.74
CA PHE A 249 0.93 -13.65 18.02
C PHE A 249 1.56 -14.71 18.94
N GLY A 250 2.54 -14.32 19.75
CA GLY A 250 3.15 -15.21 20.73
C GLY A 250 2.29 -15.40 21.97
N ASP A 251 2.57 -16.48 22.71
CA ASP A 251 1.82 -16.87 23.92
C ASP A 251 2.14 -16.00 25.15
N ASP A 252 3.11 -15.09 25.04
CA ASP A 252 3.51 -14.16 26.12
C ASP A 252 2.60 -12.92 26.20
N GLY A 253 1.66 -12.76 25.27
CA GLY A 253 0.77 -11.61 25.17
C GLY A 253 1.46 -10.31 24.72
N HIS A 254 2.71 -10.39 24.26
CA HIS A 254 3.55 -9.22 23.92
C HIS A 254 4.34 -9.37 22.61
N SER A 255 4.64 -10.59 22.18
CA SER A 255 5.47 -10.88 21.01
C SER A 255 4.64 -11.22 19.77
N VAL A 256 5.31 -11.21 18.61
CA VAL A 256 4.77 -11.75 17.37
C VAL A 256 5.74 -12.78 16.83
N VAL A 257 5.24 -13.96 16.47
CA VAL A 257 6.10 -15.04 15.99
C VAL A 257 6.34 -14.85 14.50
N LEU A 258 7.61 -14.78 14.14
CA LEU A 258 8.06 -14.72 12.75
C LEU A 258 8.25 -16.14 12.19
N ASN A 259 8.08 -16.32 10.88
CA ASN A 259 8.24 -17.63 10.21
C ASN A 259 9.67 -18.19 10.28
N ASN A 260 10.64 -17.36 10.64
CA ASN A 260 12.01 -17.77 10.91
C ASN A 260 12.25 -18.21 12.37
N GLY A 261 11.19 -18.30 13.18
CA GLY A 261 11.23 -18.74 14.58
C GLY A 261 11.67 -17.67 15.58
N LYS A 262 11.94 -16.43 15.14
CA LYS A 262 12.19 -15.31 16.05
C LYS A 262 10.87 -14.80 16.66
N PRO A 263 10.83 -14.50 17.97
CA PRO A 263 9.71 -13.78 18.61
C PRO A 263 9.78 -12.26 18.38
#